data_AF-A0A1I1B6D9-F1
#
_entry.id   AF-A0A1I1B6D9-F1
#
_cell.length_a   1.000
_cell.length_b   1.000
_cell.length_c   1.000
_cell.angle_alpha   90.00
_cell.angle_beta   90.00
_cell.angle_gamma   90.00
#
_symmetry.space_group_name_H-M   'P 1'
#
loop_
_entity.id
_entity.type
_entity.pdbx_description
1 polymer ?
#
loop_
_entity_poly.entity_id
_entity_poly.type
_entity_poly.pdbx_seq_one_letter_code
_entity_poly.pdbx_strand_id
1 'polypeptide(L)'
;MDKEIVNRSLAQGAPPTVLGERPARIPTGGTIRAGIKVLTKAAANNPQAKAIYEQGLASNCSFEEIGQKIAEAFPDIKTPLVPKNVAWFTVRPNDFPNPALAAQILAAFGEDRGDGVIRLYRFPVIFPADTWQLVMPHELAAWARNDKRYWSEYASDGHTRYCKMYAPVRFDERSQRVVRTFGGRPVQLRPENNGVCDPENCPEFQNRQCNLTGKFIFYIPGIASIDAFVLHTNSFYAMSRAIERFETISFMRGGRLAGFLDQHRTPFYFSKKLRDVSHIDPKTGQSVRSAHWIIELEAPIDVSSLLIQHDDESALHLADQAAHILQGQNEQQDIASVQLHPNEAPDVPLEQPAQSEASMQQKAASDSTPLTPHQQANNCGEDEAISTLFDLAAAYGVDRERFDLFADRQWGSGWRRNANGRQRVLAELERYQNDPEGFCEKVNARLRASDTPSSRQRAPTAPAKGE
;
A
#
# COMPACT_ATOMS: atom_id res chain seq x y z
N MET A 1 -51.75 2.14 7.17
CA MET A 1 -50.77 3.20 7.49
C MET A 1 -49.77 2.56 8.44
N ASP A 2 -48.56 2.31 7.96
CA ASP A 2 -47.33 2.62 8.67
C ASP A 2 -46.16 2.26 7.75
N LYS A 3 -45.42 3.31 7.38
CA LYS A 3 -44.34 3.29 6.40
C LYS A 3 -43.09 2.75 7.10
N GLU A 4 -42.58 1.62 6.65
CA GLU A 4 -41.17 1.27 6.84
C GLU A 4 -40.30 2.32 6.16
N ILE A 5 -39.59 3.11 6.96
CA ILE A 5 -38.49 3.95 6.48
C ILE A 5 -37.31 3.01 6.24
N VAL A 6 -37.27 2.43 5.04
CA VAL A 6 -36.06 1.76 4.53
C VAL A 6 -35.06 2.86 4.21
N ASN A 7 -34.04 2.98 5.05
CA ASN A 7 -32.88 3.84 4.84
C ASN A 7 -32.04 3.25 3.69
N ARG A 8 -32.48 3.48 2.45
CA ARG A 8 -31.71 3.20 1.23
C ARG A 8 -30.61 4.26 1.10
N SER A 9 -29.49 4.03 1.76
CA SER A 9 -28.22 4.61 1.31
C SER A 9 -27.85 3.92 0.00
N LEU A 10 -28.28 4.52 -1.11
CA LEU A 10 -27.90 4.15 -2.47
C LEU A 10 -26.44 4.57 -2.67
N ALA A 11 -25.50 3.71 -2.26
CA ALA A 11 -24.29 3.57 -3.06
C ALA A 11 -24.77 3.10 -4.45
N GLN A 12 -24.70 3.98 -5.45
CA GLN A 12 -25.10 3.68 -6.82
C GLN A 12 -24.20 2.54 -7.34
N GLY A 13 -24.65 1.30 -7.13
CA GLY A 13 -24.06 0.12 -7.75
C GLY A 13 -24.15 0.27 -9.27
N ALA A 14 -23.06 -0.04 -9.96
CA ALA A 14 -23.02 -0.04 -11.42
C ALA A 14 -24.22 -0.82 -11.99
N PRO A 15 -24.80 -0.38 -13.13
CA PRO A 15 -25.98 -1.03 -13.69
C PRO A 15 -25.70 -2.53 -13.90
N PRO A 16 -26.66 -3.41 -13.60
CA PRO A 16 -26.46 -4.85 -13.72
C PRO A 16 -26.13 -5.20 -15.16
N THR A 17 -24.96 -5.80 -15.39
CA THR A 17 -24.52 -6.22 -16.72
C THR A 17 -24.70 -7.72 -16.89
N VAL A 18 -24.83 -8.18 -18.14
CA VAL A 18 -24.75 -9.62 -18.46
C VAL A 18 -23.40 -10.22 -18.04
N LEU A 19 -22.36 -9.39 -17.87
CA LEU A 19 -21.04 -9.79 -17.39
C LEU A 19 -20.94 -9.83 -15.84
N GLY A 20 -22.04 -9.54 -15.15
CA GLY A 20 -22.16 -9.50 -13.69
C GLY A 20 -21.67 -8.19 -13.06
N GLU A 21 -21.74 -8.13 -11.73
CA GLU A 21 -21.04 -7.12 -10.94
C GLU A 21 -19.58 -7.55 -10.81
N ARG A 22 -18.67 -6.80 -11.43
CA ARG A 22 -17.23 -7.00 -11.27
C ARG A 22 -16.65 -5.75 -10.62
N PRO A 23 -15.78 -5.88 -9.60
CA PRO A 23 -15.06 -4.74 -9.09
C PRO A 23 -14.29 -4.07 -10.23
N ALA A 24 -14.32 -2.74 -10.27
CA ALA A 24 -13.65 -1.97 -11.30
C ALA A 24 -12.17 -2.36 -11.36
N ARG A 25 -11.74 -2.93 -12.48
CA ARG A 25 -10.35 -3.32 -12.71
C ARG A 25 -9.69 -2.25 -13.56
N ILE A 26 -8.57 -1.72 -13.09
CA ILE A 26 -7.76 -0.79 -13.87
C ILE A 26 -7.13 -1.58 -15.03
N PRO A 27 -7.35 -1.18 -16.30
CA PRO A 27 -6.70 -1.82 -17.44
C PRO A 27 -5.19 -1.56 -17.40
N THR A 28 -4.41 -2.54 -17.83
CA THR A 28 -2.95 -2.52 -17.72
C THR A 28 -2.28 -2.81 -19.05
N GLY A 29 -1.26 -2.03 -19.42
CA GLY A 29 -0.69 -2.02 -20.78
C GLY A 29 0.83 -1.86 -20.81
N GLY A 30 1.53 -2.45 -19.84
CA GLY A 30 2.99 -2.49 -19.86
C GLY A 30 3.56 -2.96 -18.54
N THR A 31 4.66 -3.72 -18.59
CA THR A 31 5.32 -4.23 -17.38
C THR A 31 6.73 -3.68 -17.22
N ILE A 32 6.96 -2.99 -16.12
CA ILE A 32 8.31 -2.66 -15.64
C ILE A 32 8.74 -3.78 -14.69
N ARG A 33 9.93 -4.33 -14.91
CA ARG A 33 10.45 -5.42 -14.07
C ARG A 33 11.33 -4.86 -12.96
N ALA A 34 11.15 -5.38 -11.75
CA ALA A 34 11.96 -5.05 -10.58
C ALA A 34 13.41 -5.56 -10.65
N GLY A 35 13.87 -6.14 -11.75
CA GLY A 35 15.21 -6.68 -11.88
C GLY A 35 15.40 -7.39 -13.20
N ILE A 36 16.48 -8.17 -13.30
CA ILE A 36 16.82 -8.93 -14.51
C ILE A 36 16.69 -10.43 -14.24
N LYS A 37 16.65 -11.24 -15.31
CA LYS A 37 16.91 -12.68 -15.22
C LYS A 37 18.25 -12.98 -15.87
N VAL A 38 19.06 -13.80 -15.22
CA VAL A 38 20.37 -14.26 -15.71
C VAL A 38 20.38 -15.78 -15.86
N LEU A 39 21.31 -16.30 -16.65
CA LEU A 39 21.50 -17.75 -16.80
C LEU A 39 21.83 -18.42 -15.45
N THR A 40 21.28 -19.61 -15.23
CA THR A 40 21.75 -20.49 -14.15
C THR A 40 23.18 -20.95 -14.42
N LYS A 41 23.90 -21.40 -13.39
CA LYS A 41 25.26 -21.95 -13.56
C LYS A 41 25.30 -23.07 -14.60
N ALA A 42 24.30 -23.96 -14.58
CA ALA A 42 24.18 -25.04 -15.56
C ALA A 42 23.99 -24.52 -16.99
N ALA A 43 23.12 -23.52 -17.19
CA ALA A 43 22.91 -22.92 -18.50
C ALA A 43 24.10 -22.07 -18.97
N ALA A 44 24.77 -21.37 -18.06
CA ALA A 44 25.93 -20.52 -18.37
C ALA A 44 27.16 -21.34 -18.82
N ASN A 45 27.27 -22.60 -18.38
CA ASN A 45 28.33 -23.50 -18.81
C ASN A 45 28.16 -24.02 -20.25
N ASN A 46 26.98 -23.85 -20.85
CA ASN A 46 26.71 -24.25 -22.23
C ASN A 46 26.87 -23.05 -23.18
N PRO A 47 27.86 -23.04 -24.10
CA PRO A 47 28.10 -21.93 -25.02
C PRO A 47 26.89 -21.59 -25.91
N GLN A 48 26.12 -22.58 -26.33
CA GLN A 48 24.94 -22.36 -27.18
C GLN A 48 23.79 -21.72 -26.40
N ALA A 49 23.55 -22.14 -25.16
CA ALA A 49 22.55 -21.50 -24.30
C ALA A 49 22.91 -20.03 -24.00
N LYS A 50 24.21 -19.75 -23.83
CA LYS A 50 24.72 -18.38 -23.71
C LYS A 50 24.48 -17.54 -24.97
N ALA A 51 24.73 -18.10 -26.15
CA ALA A 51 24.46 -17.43 -27.42
C ALA A 51 22.95 -17.10 -27.60
N ILE A 52 22.05 -18.05 -27.30
CA ILE A 52 20.60 -17.82 -27.34
C ILE A 52 20.19 -16.68 -26.39
N TYR A 53 20.77 -16.66 -25.18
CA TYR A 53 20.50 -15.62 -24.20
C TYR A 53 20.97 -14.23 -24.69
N GLU A 54 22.21 -14.11 -25.16
CA GLU A 54 22.78 -12.85 -25.66
C GLU A 54 22.04 -12.34 -26.89
N GLN A 55 21.69 -13.22 -27.83
CA GLN A 55 20.88 -12.88 -28.99
C GLN A 55 19.48 -12.40 -28.59
N GLY A 56 18.86 -13.05 -27.60
CA GLY A 56 17.57 -12.65 -27.05
C GLY A 56 17.61 -11.31 -26.33
N LEU A 57 18.73 -10.97 -25.68
CA LEU A 57 18.95 -9.64 -25.12
C LEU A 57 19.05 -8.59 -26.23
N ALA A 58 19.88 -8.82 -27.24
CA ALA A 58 20.07 -7.92 -28.37
C ALA A 58 18.78 -7.69 -29.19
N SER A 59 17.94 -8.72 -29.31
CA SER A 59 16.67 -8.68 -30.04
C SER A 59 15.50 -8.14 -29.20
N ASN A 60 15.73 -7.66 -27.98
CA ASN A 60 14.70 -7.18 -27.05
C ASN A 60 13.61 -8.22 -26.67
N CYS A 61 13.85 -9.52 -26.88
CA CYS A 61 12.93 -10.58 -26.48
C CYS A 61 12.63 -10.57 -24.98
N SER A 62 11.41 -10.95 -24.58
CA SER A 62 11.08 -11.06 -23.16
C SER A 62 11.90 -12.17 -22.49
N PHE A 63 12.13 -12.07 -21.18
CA PHE A 63 12.87 -13.14 -20.49
C PHE A 63 12.12 -14.48 -20.47
N GLU A 64 10.80 -14.47 -20.66
CA GLU A 64 10.00 -15.71 -20.79
C GLU A 64 10.27 -16.39 -22.12
N GLU A 65 10.28 -15.62 -23.22
CA GLU A 65 10.65 -16.12 -24.55
C GLU A 65 12.08 -16.67 -24.57
N ILE A 66 13.02 -15.94 -23.97
CA ILE A 66 14.42 -16.39 -23.88
C ILE A 66 14.51 -17.70 -23.09
N GLY A 67 13.82 -17.78 -21.94
CA GLY A 67 13.79 -18.99 -21.13
C GLY A 67 13.18 -20.18 -21.87
N GLN A 68 12.10 -19.97 -22.61
CA GLN A 68 11.45 -20.99 -23.41
C GLN A 68 12.36 -21.51 -24.53
N LYS A 69 12.99 -20.62 -25.30
CA LYS A 69 13.94 -21.00 -26.36
C LYS A 69 15.09 -21.85 -25.84
N ILE A 70 15.62 -21.52 -24.66
CA ILE A 70 16.70 -22.30 -24.04
C ILE A 70 16.18 -23.67 -23.56
N ALA A 71 14.99 -23.73 -22.97
CA ALA A 71 14.39 -24.98 -22.50
C ALA A 71 14.03 -25.93 -23.66
N GLU A 72 13.61 -25.38 -24.81
CA GLU A 72 13.35 -26.14 -26.04
C GLU A 72 14.64 -26.69 -26.65
N ALA A 73 15.71 -25.88 -26.67
CA ALA A 73 17.02 -26.31 -27.17
C ALA A 73 17.73 -27.30 -26.24
N PHE A 74 17.51 -27.20 -24.92
CA PHE A 74 18.17 -28.01 -23.91
C PHE A 74 17.17 -28.52 -22.85
N PRO A 75 16.45 -29.62 -23.14
CA PRO A 75 15.45 -30.20 -22.23
C PRO A 75 16.01 -30.61 -20.86
N ASP A 76 17.31 -30.90 -20.79
CA ASP A 76 18.01 -31.26 -19.55
C ASP A 76 18.07 -30.09 -18.54
N ILE A 77 17.98 -28.84 -19.03
CA ILE A 77 18.03 -27.64 -18.21
C ILE A 77 16.61 -27.21 -17.84
N LYS A 78 16.10 -27.75 -16.73
CA LYS A 78 14.73 -27.46 -16.23
C LYS A 78 14.48 -25.98 -15.94
N THR A 79 15.48 -25.27 -15.42
CA THR A 79 15.37 -23.86 -15.06
C THR A 79 16.54 -23.08 -15.67
N PRO A 80 16.40 -22.57 -16.91
CA PRO A 80 17.51 -21.92 -17.62
C PRO A 80 17.85 -20.53 -17.06
N LEU A 81 16.86 -19.83 -16.50
CA LEU A 81 16.99 -18.46 -16.03
C LEU A 81 16.59 -18.31 -14.56
N VAL A 82 17.34 -17.48 -13.83
CA VAL A 82 17.05 -17.11 -12.44
C VAL A 82 16.99 -15.60 -12.28
N PRO A 83 16.09 -15.08 -11.43
CA PRO A 83 16.04 -13.65 -11.14
C PRO A 83 17.32 -13.20 -10.43
N LYS A 84 17.86 -12.04 -10.81
CA LYS A 84 18.97 -11.38 -10.14
C LYS A 84 18.52 -10.03 -9.60
N ASN A 85 18.80 -9.82 -8.32
CA ASN A 85 18.53 -8.57 -7.63
C ASN A 85 19.57 -7.52 -8.07
N VAL A 86 19.09 -6.38 -8.59
CA VAL A 86 19.90 -5.30 -9.15
C VAL A 86 19.33 -3.93 -8.75
N ALA A 87 20.15 -2.90 -8.80
CA ALA A 87 19.82 -1.54 -8.33
C ALA A 87 18.82 -0.77 -9.23
N TRP A 88 18.62 -1.20 -10.47
CA TRP A 88 17.75 -0.51 -11.45
C TRP A 88 16.51 -1.34 -11.82
N PHE A 89 15.49 -0.69 -12.31
CA PHE A 89 14.31 -1.29 -12.93
C PHE A 89 14.59 -1.59 -14.40
N THR A 90 14.04 -2.69 -14.90
CA THR A 90 14.23 -3.12 -16.28
C THR A 90 12.98 -2.78 -17.09
N VAL A 91 13.18 -2.02 -18.16
CA VAL A 91 12.17 -1.61 -19.13
C VAL A 91 12.59 -2.22 -20.46
N ARG A 92 11.81 -3.15 -21.00
CA ARG A 92 12.10 -3.79 -22.30
C ARG A 92 10.98 -3.50 -23.28
N PRO A 93 11.28 -3.20 -24.56
CA PRO A 93 10.25 -2.91 -25.57
C PRO A 93 9.14 -3.99 -25.66
N ASN A 94 9.50 -5.28 -25.64
CA ASN A 94 8.53 -6.38 -25.74
C ASN A 94 7.70 -6.62 -24.47
N ASP A 95 7.98 -5.93 -23.35
CA ASP A 95 7.13 -5.98 -22.15
C ASP A 95 5.95 -4.99 -22.23
N PHE A 96 5.79 -4.28 -23.36
CA PHE A 96 4.73 -3.30 -23.63
C PHE A 96 3.99 -3.63 -24.93
N PRO A 97 2.66 -3.44 -25.02
CA PRO A 97 1.91 -3.53 -26.28
C PRO A 97 2.39 -2.52 -27.33
N ASN A 98 2.79 -1.32 -26.89
CA ASN A 98 3.49 -0.34 -27.73
C ASN A 98 4.98 -0.28 -27.32
N PRO A 99 5.89 -0.87 -28.12
CA PRO A 99 7.32 -0.90 -27.81
C PRO A 99 7.97 0.49 -27.67
N ALA A 100 7.41 1.53 -28.29
CA ALA A 100 7.94 2.89 -28.21
C ALA A 100 7.87 3.48 -26.80
N LEU A 101 6.92 3.03 -25.97
CA LEU A 101 6.79 3.48 -24.58
C LEU A 101 8.04 3.18 -23.75
N ALA A 102 8.67 2.03 -23.98
CA ALA A 102 9.91 1.67 -23.30
C ALA A 102 11.02 2.69 -23.55
N ALA A 103 11.16 3.14 -24.81
CA ALA A 103 12.13 4.14 -25.20
C ALA A 103 11.81 5.51 -24.61
N GLN A 104 10.53 5.92 -24.60
CA GLN A 104 10.11 7.19 -24.00
C GLN A 104 10.40 7.24 -22.49
N ILE A 105 10.12 6.16 -21.76
CA ILE A 105 10.41 6.06 -20.32
C ILE A 105 11.91 6.20 -20.06
N LEU A 106 12.74 5.48 -20.81
CA LEU A 106 14.20 5.55 -20.66
C LEU A 106 14.78 6.90 -21.09
N ALA A 107 14.21 7.53 -22.12
CA ALA A 107 14.64 8.87 -22.55
C ALA A 107 14.28 9.95 -21.51
N ALA A 108 13.13 9.83 -20.86
CA ALA A 108 12.66 10.81 -19.87
C ALA A 108 13.28 10.63 -18.48
N PHE A 109 13.50 9.38 -18.05
CA PHE A 109 13.86 9.06 -16.66
C PHE A 109 15.04 8.10 -16.51
N GLY A 110 15.66 7.68 -17.62
CA GLY A 110 16.86 6.86 -17.59
C GLY A 110 18.09 7.67 -17.22
N GLU A 111 18.99 7.06 -16.46
CA GLU A 111 20.26 7.65 -16.05
C GLU A 111 21.42 6.74 -16.46
N ASP A 112 22.52 7.33 -16.92
CA ASP A 112 23.83 6.66 -16.98
C ASP A 112 24.59 7.01 -15.69
N ARG A 113 25.07 6.01 -14.97
CA ARG A 113 25.83 6.17 -13.72
C ARG A 113 27.32 5.89 -13.89
N GLY A 114 27.84 6.05 -15.12
CA GLY A 114 29.26 5.99 -15.44
C GLY A 114 29.71 4.71 -16.14
N ASP A 115 28.78 3.86 -16.59
CA ASP A 115 29.08 2.61 -17.30
C ASP A 115 28.60 2.60 -18.75
N GLY A 116 28.13 3.74 -19.27
CA GLY A 116 27.74 3.90 -20.68
C GLY A 116 26.36 3.31 -21.00
N VAL A 117 25.62 2.85 -19.99
CA VAL A 117 24.34 2.16 -20.16
C VAL A 117 23.25 2.91 -19.40
N ILE A 118 22.31 3.47 -20.15
CA ILE A 118 21.13 4.15 -19.60
C ILE A 118 20.22 3.12 -18.92
N ARG A 119 19.94 3.32 -17.64
CA ARG A 119 19.03 2.45 -16.86
C ARG A 119 18.07 3.27 -16.01
N LEU A 120 16.92 2.67 -15.69
CA LEU A 120 15.89 3.31 -14.88
C LEU A 120 16.15 3.05 -13.39
N TYR A 121 16.64 4.04 -12.64
CA TYR A 121 16.91 3.87 -11.20
C TYR A 121 15.81 4.44 -10.30
N ARG A 122 15.22 5.57 -10.72
CA ARG A 122 14.15 6.27 -10.03
C ARG A 122 13.21 6.88 -11.06
N PHE A 123 11.90 6.80 -10.85
CA PHE A 123 10.94 7.37 -11.78
C PHE A 123 9.65 7.81 -11.09
N PRO A 124 8.98 8.87 -11.59
CA PRO A 124 7.77 9.40 -11.00
C PRO A 124 6.56 8.52 -11.33
N VAL A 125 5.62 8.41 -10.39
CA VAL A 125 4.37 7.68 -10.58
C VAL A 125 3.19 8.41 -9.93
N ILE A 126 2.02 8.20 -10.51
CA ILE A 126 0.73 8.59 -9.93
C ILE A 126 -0.21 7.39 -9.92
N PHE A 127 -1.10 7.35 -8.92
CA PHE A 127 -2.01 6.23 -8.74
C PHE A 127 -3.40 6.55 -9.28
N PRO A 128 -4.10 5.57 -9.88
CA PRO A 128 -5.40 5.80 -10.52
C PRO A 128 -6.61 5.73 -9.58
N ALA A 129 -6.43 5.32 -8.32
CA ALA A 129 -7.52 5.15 -7.37
C ALA A 129 -7.09 5.50 -5.95
N ASP A 130 -8.07 5.90 -5.13
CA ASP A 130 -7.87 6.28 -3.73
C ASP A 130 -7.66 5.05 -2.82
N THR A 131 -8.27 3.92 -3.21
CA THR A 131 -8.15 2.65 -2.48
C THR A 131 -6.84 1.95 -2.83
N TRP A 132 -5.94 1.84 -1.85
CA TRP A 132 -4.61 1.27 -2.08
C TRP A 132 -4.66 -0.19 -2.56
N GLN A 133 -5.67 -0.96 -2.18
CA GLN A 133 -5.86 -2.36 -2.60
C GLN A 133 -6.08 -2.49 -4.13
N LEU A 134 -6.68 -1.47 -4.77
CA LEU A 134 -6.89 -1.46 -6.23
C LEU A 134 -5.60 -1.18 -7.00
N VAL A 135 -4.72 -0.36 -6.42
CA VAL A 135 -3.45 0.04 -7.06
C VAL A 135 -2.28 -0.84 -6.64
N MET A 136 -2.44 -1.59 -5.56
CA MET A 136 -1.46 -2.55 -5.07
C MET A 136 -2.11 -3.92 -4.71
N PRO A 137 -2.75 -4.59 -5.68
CA PRO A 137 -3.33 -5.91 -5.44
C PRO A 137 -2.22 -6.93 -5.14
N HIS A 138 -2.44 -7.73 -4.11
CA HIS A 138 -1.49 -8.73 -3.66
C HIS A 138 -2.16 -9.90 -2.94
N GLU A 139 -1.52 -11.04 -3.03
CA GLU A 139 -2.04 -12.31 -2.55
C GLU A 139 -0.92 -13.32 -2.35
N LEU A 140 -1.15 -14.30 -1.50
CA LEU A 140 -0.41 -15.55 -1.51
C LEU A 140 -1.03 -16.46 -2.58
N ALA A 141 -0.23 -16.93 -3.53
CA ALA A 141 -0.72 -17.76 -4.62
C ALA A 141 0.14 -19.01 -4.81
N ALA A 142 -0.53 -20.15 -5.03
CA ALA A 142 0.09 -21.39 -5.45
C ALA A 142 -0.30 -21.71 -6.89
N TRP A 143 0.70 -21.95 -7.73
CA TRP A 143 0.54 -22.21 -9.15
C TRP A 143 0.78 -23.68 -9.46
N ALA A 144 -0.10 -24.28 -10.25
CA ALA A 144 0.17 -25.53 -10.94
C ALA A 144 0.83 -25.25 -12.30
N ARG A 145 0.98 -26.28 -13.14
CA ARG A 145 1.66 -26.15 -14.44
C ARG A 145 1.03 -25.10 -15.35
N ASN A 146 -0.31 -25.03 -15.37
CA ASN A 146 -1.06 -24.19 -16.32
C ASN A 146 -2.08 -23.26 -15.65
N ASP A 147 -2.39 -23.45 -14.37
CA ASP A 147 -3.40 -22.66 -13.70
C ASP A 147 -3.04 -22.33 -12.26
N LYS A 148 -3.68 -21.26 -11.77
CA LYS A 148 -3.60 -20.84 -10.38
C LYS A 148 -4.43 -21.82 -9.55
N ARG A 149 -3.75 -22.64 -8.75
CA ARG A 149 -4.38 -23.71 -7.97
C ARG A 149 -5.08 -23.14 -6.75
N TYR A 150 -4.38 -22.33 -5.97
CA TYR A 150 -4.89 -21.69 -4.75
C TYR A 150 -4.47 -20.23 -4.70
N TRP A 151 -5.29 -19.40 -4.06
CA TRP A 151 -4.91 -18.02 -3.75
C TRP A 151 -5.57 -17.47 -2.51
N SER A 152 -4.94 -16.48 -1.90
CA SER A 152 -5.49 -15.81 -0.73
C SER A 152 -6.24 -14.54 -1.12
N GLU A 153 -7.35 -14.27 -0.43
CA GLU A 153 -8.05 -12.99 -0.54
C GLU A 153 -8.53 -12.57 0.85
N TYR A 154 -8.35 -11.30 1.19
CA TYR A 154 -8.90 -10.77 2.44
C TYR A 154 -10.41 -10.62 2.31
N ALA A 155 -11.11 -10.91 3.41
CA ALA A 155 -12.51 -10.55 3.54
C ALA A 155 -12.66 -9.02 3.60
N SER A 156 -13.89 -8.54 3.48
CA SER A 156 -14.21 -7.11 3.60
C SER A 156 -13.83 -6.51 4.96
N ASP A 157 -13.64 -7.35 5.98
CA ASP A 157 -13.17 -6.95 7.31
C ASP A 157 -11.67 -6.60 7.34
N GLY A 158 -10.89 -6.95 6.31
CA GLY A 158 -9.45 -6.75 6.24
C GLY A 158 -8.62 -7.63 7.20
N HIS A 159 -9.25 -8.45 8.02
CA HIS A 159 -8.61 -9.29 9.04
C HIS A 159 -8.59 -10.75 8.63
N THR A 160 -9.74 -11.26 8.17
CA THR A 160 -9.88 -12.67 7.81
C THR A 160 -9.34 -12.88 6.41
N ARG A 161 -8.29 -13.69 6.27
CA ARG A 161 -7.76 -14.07 4.97
C ARG A 161 -8.30 -15.44 4.56
N TYR A 162 -9.03 -15.49 3.46
CA TYR A 162 -9.56 -16.72 2.90
C TYR A 162 -8.61 -17.33 1.88
N CYS A 163 -8.54 -18.66 1.85
CA CYS A 163 -7.89 -19.43 0.80
C CYS A 163 -8.96 -19.90 -0.19
N LYS A 164 -8.85 -19.45 -1.43
CA LYS A 164 -9.78 -19.70 -2.53
C LYS A 164 -9.17 -20.62 -3.57
N MET A 165 -10.04 -21.34 -4.28
CA MET A 165 -9.69 -22.17 -5.43
C MET A 165 -10.81 -22.11 -6.47
N TYR A 166 -10.50 -22.50 -7.71
CA TYR A 166 -11.56 -22.76 -8.69
C TYR A 166 -12.25 -24.08 -8.35
N ALA A 167 -13.58 -24.10 -8.40
CA ALA A 167 -14.36 -25.32 -8.27
C ALA A 167 -13.96 -26.32 -9.38
N PRO A 168 -14.04 -27.64 -9.09
CA PRO A 168 -13.77 -28.65 -10.09
C PRO A 168 -14.72 -28.50 -11.29
N VAL A 169 -14.21 -28.87 -12.47
CA VAL A 169 -15.00 -28.83 -13.70
C VAL A 169 -16.17 -29.81 -13.57
N ARG A 170 -17.38 -29.33 -13.83
CA ARG A 170 -18.57 -30.19 -13.83
C ARG A 170 -18.69 -30.90 -15.16
N PHE A 171 -18.91 -32.21 -15.11
CA PHE A 171 -19.23 -33.04 -16.27
C PHE A 171 -20.72 -33.32 -16.27
N ASP A 172 -21.32 -33.31 -17.45
CA ASP A 172 -22.69 -33.74 -17.64
C ASP A 172 -22.76 -35.26 -17.44
N GLU A 173 -23.63 -35.70 -16.53
CA GLU A 173 -23.77 -37.10 -16.14
C GLU A 173 -24.13 -38.00 -17.33
N ARG A 174 -24.87 -37.47 -18.31
CA ARG A 174 -25.34 -38.24 -19.47
C ARG A 174 -24.32 -38.32 -20.59
N SER A 175 -23.70 -37.18 -20.93
CA SER A 175 -22.81 -37.10 -22.10
C SER A 175 -21.33 -37.25 -21.75
N GLN A 176 -20.97 -37.24 -20.46
CA GLN A 176 -19.58 -37.18 -19.96
C GLN A 176 -18.78 -36.01 -20.55
N ARG A 177 -19.47 -35.00 -21.10
CA ARG A 177 -18.86 -33.77 -21.62
C ARG A 177 -18.83 -32.71 -20.55
N VAL A 178 -17.87 -31.79 -20.66
CA VAL A 178 -17.75 -30.64 -19.75
C VAL A 178 -18.97 -29.73 -19.87
N VAL A 179 -19.62 -29.42 -18.74
CA VAL A 179 -20.68 -28.43 -18.66
C VAL A 179 -20.06 -27.04 -18.82
N ARG A 180 -20.51 -26.29 -19.81
CA ARG A 180 -20.05 -24.91 -20.03
C ARG A 180 -20.66 -24.01 -18.98
N THR A 181 -19.82 -23.45 -18.11
CA THR A 181 -20.24 -22.43 -17.13
C THR A 181 -20.02 -21.04 -17.71
N PHE A 182 -21.10 -20.25 -17.77
CA PHE A 182 -21.01 -18.84 -18.14
C PHE A 182 -20.20 -18.07 -17.10
N GLY A 183 -19.22 -17.27 -17.54
CA GLY A 183 -18.32 -16.53 -16.63
C GLY A 183 -17.12 -17.33 -16.11
N GLY A 184 -16.95 -18.60 -16.51
CA GLY A 184 -15.81 -19.44 -16.12
C GLY A 184 -16.10 -20.36 -14.92
N ARG A 185 -15.04 -20.98 -14.37
CA ARG A 185 -15.16 -21.85 -13.19
C ARG A 185 -15.51 -20.99 -11.97
N PRO A 186 -16.54 -21.34 -11.18
CA PRO A 186 -16.86 -20.59 -9.98
C PRO A 186 -15.73 -20.70 -8.96
N VAL A 187 -15.55 -19.65 -8.17
CA VAL A 187 -14.58 -19.63 -7.08
C VAL A 187 -15.24 -20.21 -5.83
N GLN A 188 -14.55 -21.10 -5.13
CA GLN A 188 -14.97 -21.66 -3.86
C GLN A 188 -13.87 -21.50 -2.81
N LEU A 189 -14.27 -21.53 -1.53
CA LEU A 189 -13.32 -21.66 -0.44
C LEU A 189 -12.65 -23.03 -0.51
N ARG A 190 -11.36 -23.08 -0.17
CA ARG A 190 -10.60 -24.31 -0.15
C ARG A 190 -11.13 -25.22 0.98
N PRO A 191 -11.65 -26.42 0.68
CA PRO A 191 -12.29 -27.25 1.69
C PRO A 191 -11.28 -27.85 2.68
N GLU A 192 -10.04 -28.15 2.25
CA GLU A 192 -9.07 -28.86 3.10
C GLU A 192 -8.57 -28.02 4.28
N ASN A 193 -8.68 -26.70 4.24
CA ASN A 193 -8.29 -25.79 5.31
C ASN A 193 -9.47 -24.97 5.85
N ASN A 194 -10.70 -25.46 5.69
CA ASN A 194 -11.94 -24.76 6.08
C ASN A 194 -12.05 -23.35 5.47
N GLY A 195 -11.39 -23.12 4.34
CA GLY A 195 -11.35 -21.83 3.65
C GLY A 195 -10.42 -20.80 4.27
N VAL A 196 -9.74 -21.09 5.38
CA VAL A 196 -8.90 -20.10 6.09
C VAL A 196 -7.44 -20.16 5.62
N CYS A 197 -6.87 -19.02 5.28
CA CYS A 197 -5.48 -18.91 4.86
C CYS A 197 -4.54 -18.63 6.04
N ASP A 198 -4.00 -19.72 6.61
CA ASP A 198 -2.98 -19.70 7.65
C ASP A 198 -1.63 -20.22 7.13
N PRO A 199 -0.68 -19.34 6.78
CA PRO A 199 0.62 -19.71 6.21
C PRO A 199 1.47 -20.58 7.13
N GLU A 200 1.38 -20.39 8.45
CA GLU A 200 2.18 -21.12 9.43
C GLU A 200 1.81 -22.62 9.41
N ASN A 201 0.53 -22.93 9.23
CA ASN A 201 0.01 -24.30 9.19
C ASN A 201 -0.26 -24.82 7.77
N CYS A 202 0.04 -24.04 6.73
CA CYS A 202 -0.27 -24.39 5.34
C CYS A 202 0.87 -25.18 4.67
N PRO A 203 0.65 -26.44 4.24
CA PRO A 203 1.70 -27.26 3.65
C PRO A 203 2.24 -26.68 2.34
N GLU A 204 1.42 -26.04 1.50
CA GLU A 204 1.90 -25.42 0.27
C GLU A 204 2.81 -24.21 0.55
N PHE A 205 2.53 -23.44 1.61
CA PHE A 205 3.37 -22.31 2.00
C PHE A 205 4.70 -22.78 2.58
N GLN A 206 4.67 -23.75 3.51
CA GLN A 206 5.87 -24.31 4.13
C GLN A 206 6.79 -24.98 3.09
N ASN A 207 6.22 -25.59 2.04
CA ASN A 207 6.97 -26.16 0.93
C ASN A 207 7.38 -25.14 -0.16
N ARG A 208 7.17 -23.83 0.06
CA ARG A 208 7.50 -22.73 -0.89
C ARG A 208 6.77 -22.81 -2.23
N GLN A 209 5.64 -23.51 -2.27
CA GLN A 209 4.78 -23.62 -3.46
C GLN A 209 3.76 -22.49 -3.51
N CYS A 210 3.39 -21.93 -2.36
CA CYS A 210 2.56 -20.74 -2.23
C CYS A 210 3.44 -19.52 -1.90
N ASN A 211 3.49 -18.52 -2.79
CA ASN A 211 4.36 -17.36 -2.63
C ASN A 211 3.56 -16.06 -2.72
N LEU A 212 4.06 -15.01 -2.04
CA LEU A 212 3.54 -13.66 -2.19
C LEU A 212 3.71 -13.21 -3.65
N THR A 213 2.60 -12.84 -4.27
CA THR A 213 2.52 -12.27 -5.60
C THR A 213 1.78 -10.95 -5.47
N GLY A 214 2.47 -9.85 -5.75
CA GLY A 214 1.90 -8.52 -5.72
C GLY A 214 2.33 -7.70 -6.91
N LYS A 215 1.63 -6.60 -7.14
CA LYS A 215 2.00 -5.65 -8.17
C LYS A 215 1.54 -4.26 -7.80
N PHE A 216 2.27 -3.25 -8.26
CA PHE A 216 1.83 -1.87 -8.28
C PHE A 216 1.23 -1.55 -9.65
N ILE A 217 0.12 -0.83 -9.67
CA ILE A 217 -0.59 -0.36 -10.87
C ILE A 217 -0.60 1.16 -10.82
N PHE A 218 0.02 1.81 -11.81
CA PHE A 218 0.27 3.25 -11.78
C PHE A 218 0.39 3.83 -13.18
N TYR A 219 0.35 5.16 -13.28
CA TYR A 219 0.74 5.91 -14.47
C TYR A 219 2.06 6.63 -14.23
N ILE A 220 2.80 6.91 -15.30
CA ILE A 220 4.02 7.71 -15.28
C ILE A 220 3.69 9.07 -15.89
N PRO A 221 3.71 10.17 -15.11
CA PRO A 221 3.49 11.51 -15.64
C PRO A 221 4.43 11.82 -16.82
N GLY A 222 3.88 12.39 -17.89
CA GLY A 222 4.63 12.71 -19.10
C GLY A 222 4.75 11.58 -20.13
N ILE A 223 4.30 10.36 -19.80
CA ILE A 223 4.24 9.24 -20.75
C ILE A 223 2.79 9.02 -21.18
N ALA A 224 2.51 9.20 -22.47
CA ALA A 224 1.16 9.07 -23.00
C ALA A 224 0.73 7.60 -23.11
N SER A 225 -0.07 7.13 -22.15
CA SER A 225 -0.66 5.79 -22.14
C SER A 225 -2.10 5.86 -21.62
N ILE A 226 -3.00 5.12 -22.26
CA ILE A 226 -4.39 4.92 -21.80
C ILE A 226 -4.42 3.86 -20.69
N ASP A 227 -3.59 2.82 -20.83
CA ASP A 227 -3.52 1.72 -19.87
C ASP A 227 -2.45 1.98 -18.81
N ALA A 228 -2.70 1.52 -17.58
CA ALA A 228 -1.76 1.65 -16.47
C ALA A 228 -0.54 0.72 -16.64
N PHE A 229 0.59 1.17 -16.13
CA PHE A 229 1.80 0.35 -16.03
C PHE A 229 1.78 -0.52 -14.78
N VAL A 230 2.52 -1.63 -14.85
CA VAL A 230 2.60 -2.62 -13.78
C VAL A 230 4.04 -2.82 -13.34
N LEU A 231 4.28 -2.82 -12.02
CA LEU A 231 5.53 -3.24 -11.40
C LEU A 231 5.27 -4.43 -10.48
N HIS A 232 5.70 -5.62 -10.90
CA HIS A 232 5.55 -6.84 -10.11
C HIS A 232 6.53 -6.88 -8.93
N THR A 233 6.07 -7.34 -7.78
CA THR A 233 6.88 -7.55 -6.59
C THR A 233 6.43 -8.79 -5.83
N ASN A 234 7.41 -9.56 -5.34
CA ASN A 234 7.19 -10.65 -4.39
C ASN A 234 7.80 -10.29 -3.02
N SER A 235 8.24 -9.05 -2.84
CA SER A 235 8.90 -8.60 -1.62
C SER A 235 7.88 -8.15 -0.60
N PHE A 236 7.71 -8.94 0.46
CA PHE A 236 6.87 -8.58 1.60
C PHE A 236 7.23 -7.20 2.18
N TYR A 237 8.54 -6.94 2.35
CA TYR A 237 9.02 -5.66 2.88
C TYR A 237 8.66 -4.47 1.98
N ALA A 238 8.76 -4.61 0.67
CA ALA A 238 8.37 -3.54 -0.25
C ALA A 238 6.87 -3.23 -0.15
N MET A 239 6.03 -4.28 -0.06
CA MET A 239 4.58 -4.11 0.00
C MET A 239 4.12 -3.55 1.35
N SER A 240 4.62 -4.10 2.46
CA SER A 240 4.29 -3.62 3.81
C SER A 240 4.63 -2.14 3.98
N ARG A 241 5.82 -1.72 3.55
CA ARG A 241 6.22 -0.30 3.57
C ARG A 241 5.39 0.58 2.64
N ALA A 242 4.96 0.06 1.49
CA ALA A 242 4.06 0.79 0.62
C ALA A 242 2.67 0.97 1.24
N ILE A 243 2.14 -0.04 1.95
CA ILE A 243 0.86 0.07 2.70
C ILE A 243 0.97 1.17 3.75
N GLU A 244 1.99 1.11 4.62
CA GLU A 244 2.24 2.15 5.64
C GLU A 244 2.26 3.56 5.02
N ARG A 245 2.92 3.69 3.86
CA ARG A 245 3.00 4.96 3.13
C ARG A 245 1.65 5.38 2.58
N PHE A 246 0.90 4.47 1.96
CA PHE A 246 -0.41 4.75 1.40
C PHE A 246 -1.40 5.16 2.49
N GLU A 247 -1.42 4.47 3.61
CA GLU A 247 -2.29 4.79 4.75
C GLU A 247 -1.95 6.16 5.33
N THR A 248 -0.66 6.47 5.51
CA THR A 248 -0.20 7.78 5.99
C THR A 248 -0.63 8.91 5.06
N ILE A 249 -0.38 8.76 3.75
CA ILE A 249 -0.72 9.79 2.77
C ILE A 249 -2.24 9.93 2.63
N SER A 250 -2.96 8.82 2.59
CA SER A 250 -4.43 8.81 2.56
C SER A 250 -4.98 9.53 3.79
N PHE A 251 -4.47 9.26 4.99
CA PHE A 251 -4.86 9.96 6.21
C PHE A 251 -4.60 11.47 6.13
N MET A 252 -3.39 11.86 5.70
CA MET A 252 -3.01 13.27 5.54
C MET A 252 -3.75 14.01 4.43
N ARG A 253 -4.49 13.32 3.56
CA ARG A 253 -5.18 13.89 2.39
C ARG A 253 -6.68 13.61 2.39
N GLY A 254 -7.27 13.36 3.56
CA GLY A 254 -8.71 13.12 3.70
C GLY A 254 -9.21 11.90 2.90
N GLY A 255 -8.41 10.85 2.81
CA GLY A 255 -8.74 9.61 2.08
C GLY A 255 -8.24 9.55 0.64
N ARG A 256 -7.53 10.57 0.14
CA ARG A 256 -7.12 10.66 -1.28
C ARG A 256 -5.72 10.11 -1.53
N LEU A 257 -5.62 9.16 -2.45
CA LEU A 257 -4.36 8.62 -2.96
C LEU A 257 -4.18 8.90 -4.46
N ALA A 258 -5.27 9.04 -5.21
CA ALA A 258 -5.22 9.18 -6.66
C ALA A 258 -4.56 10.50 -7.11
N GLY A 259 -3.92 10.44 -8.28
CA GLY A 259 -3.30 11.58 -8.93
C GLY A 259 -2.00 12.07 -8.28
N PHE A 260 -1.76 13.38 -8.35
CA PHE A 260 -0.62 14.03 -7.73
C PHE A 260 -0.86 14.26 -6.23
N LEU A 261 0.23 14.38 -5.48
CA LEU A 261 0.22 14.53 -4.02
C LEU A 261 -0.27 15.92 -3.57
N ASP A 262 0.04 16.97 -4.32
CA ASP A 262 -0.24 18.36 -3.98
C ASP A 262 -0.64 19.20 -5.23
N GLN A 263 -0.87 20.50 -5.02
CA GLN A 263 -1.20 21.46 -6.07
C GLN A 263 -0.01 21.75 -7.01
N HIS A 264 1.22 21.56 -6.53
CA HIS A 264 2.45 21.67 -7.31
C HIS A 264 2.69 20.46 -8.23
N ARG A 265 1.72 19.52 -8.28
CA ARG A 265 1.78 18.31 -9.09
C ARG A 265 2.96 17.41 -8.71
N THR A 266 3.28 17.31 -7.42
CA THR A 266 4.32 16.40 -6.93
C THR A 266 3.86 14.94 -7.10
N PRO A 267 4.62 14.09 -7.82
CA PRO A 267 4.30 12.67 -7.94
C PRO A 267 4.92 11.85 -6.81
N PHE A 268 4.50 10.58 -6.70
CA PHE A 268 5.28 9.58 -5.98
C PHE A 268 6.52 9.21 -6.79
N TYR A 269 7.49 8.55 -6.16
CA TYR A 269 8.63 7.97 -6.87
C TYR A 269 8.83 6.52 -6.46
N PHE A 270 9.06 5.66 -7.45
CA PHE A 270 9.68 4.36 -7.18
C PHE A 270 11.19 4.51 -7.25
N SER A 271 11.86 4.02 -6.22
CA SER A 271 13.31 3.90 -6.15
C SER A 271 13.69 2.51 -5.61
N LYS A 272 14.98 2.21 -5.56
CA LYS A 272 15.48 1.05 -4.82
C LYS A 272 16.55 1.45 -3.82
N LYS A 273 16.46 0.90 -2.62
CA LYS A 273 17.49 1.05 -1.59
C LYS A 273 18.09 -0.29 -1.21
N LEU A 274 19.41 -0.32 -1.06
CA LEU A 274 20.13 -1.49 -0.57
C LEU A 274 19.88 -1.58 0.94
N ARG A 275 19.31 -2.69 1.39
CA ARG A 275 19.06 -2.94 2.80
C ARG A 275 19.50 -4.34 3.18
N ASP A 276 20.01 -4.47 4.39
CA ASP A 276 20.30 -5.78 4.97
C ASP A 276 18.99 -6.40 5.48
N VAL A 277 18.60 -7.49 4.83
CA VAL A 277 17.41 -8.26 5.19
C VAL A 277 17.85 -9.49 5.96
N SER A 278 17.36 -9.62 7.19
CA SER A 278 17.48 -10.85 7.96
C SER A 278 16.44 -11.85 7.46
N HIS A 279 16.88 -13.04 7.07
CA HIS A 279 16.00 -14.16 6.75
C HIS A 279 16.48 -15.41 7.48
N ILE A 280 15.56 -16.32 7.77
CA ILE A 280 15.89 -17.60 8.40
C ILE A 280 16.30 -18.58 7.30
N ASP A 281 17.48 -19.16 7.42
CA ASP A 281 17.88 -20.26 6.56
C ASP A 281 17.05 -21.50 6.92
N PRO A 282 16.24 -22.03 5.98
CA PRO A 282 15.36 -23.16 6.26
C PRO A 282 16.11 -24.45 6.64
N LYS A 283 17.39 -24.58 6.28
CA LYS A 283 18.18 -25.80 6.54
C LYS A 283 18.85 -25.75 7.90
N THR A 284 19.38 -24.60 8.28
CA THR A 284 20.17 -24.44 9.52
C THR A 284 19.34 -23.83 10.65
N GLY A 285 18.20 -23.21 10.34
CA GLY A 285 17.36 -22.48 11.29
C GLY A 285 17.98 -21.16 11.77
N GLN A 286 19.15 -20.78 11.24
CA GLN A 286 19.87 -19.59 11.68
C GLN A 286 19.40 -18.34 10.94
N SER A 287 19.47 -17.19 11.63
CA SER A 287 19.23 -15.88 11.03
C SER A 287 20.44 -15.47 10.19
N VAL A 288 20.25 -15.39 8.88
CA VAL A 288 21.25 -14.93 7.91
C VAL A 288 20.88 -13.54 7.42
N ARG A 289 21.87 -12.65 7.35
CA ARG A 289 21.70 -11.32 6.76
C ARG A 289 22.24 -11.30 5.34
N SER A 290 21.45 -10.81 4.41
CA SER A 290 21.86 -10.58 3.02
C SER A 290 21.41 -9.21 2.56
N ALA A 291 22.28 -8.52 1.83
CA ALA A 291 21.97 -7.23 1.25
C ALA A 291 21.07 -7.42 0.02
N HIS A 292 19.91 -6.77 0.01
CA HIS A 292 18.96 -6.80 -1.09
C HIS A 292 18.55 -5.38 -1.49
N TRP A 293 18.48 -5.11 -2.78
CA TRP A 293 17.80 -3.94 -3.33
C TRP A 293 16.29 -4.13 -3.19
N ILE A 294 15.67 -3.32 -2.33
CA ILE A 294 14.23 -3.33 -2.06
C ILE A 294 13.60 -2.12 -2.74
N ILE A 295 12.45 -2.34 -3.38
CA ILE A 295 11.64 -1.26 -3.98
C ILE A 295 11.10 -0.39 -2.85
N GLU A 296 11.27 0.92 -2.98
CA GLU A 296 10.75 1.90 -2.05
C GLU A 296 9.82 2.86 -2.78
N LEU A 297 8.66 3.13 -2.15
CA LEU A 297 7.73 4.14 -2.59
C LEU A 297 7.99 5.42 -1.80
N GLU A 298 8.50 6.43 -2.46
CA GLU A 298 8.79 7.75 -1.90
C GLU A 298 7.64 8.70 -2.21
N ALA A 299 7.20 9.45 -1.20
CA ALA A 299 6.24 10.54 -1.34
C ALA A 299 6.90 11.80 -0.75
N PRO A 300 7.62 12.59 -1.56
CA PRO A 300 8.34 13.78 -1.11
C PRO A 300 7.37 14.95 -0.96
N ILE A 301 6.41 14.83 -0.04
CA ILE A 301 5.44 15.88 0.24
C ILE A 301 5.89 16.74 1.42
N ASP A 302 5.68 18.05 1.30
CA ASP A 302 5.70 18.95 2.44
C ASP A 302 4.43 18.75 3.26
N VAL A 303 4.58 18.13 4.44
CA VAL A 303 3.46 17.83 5.35
C VAL A 303 2.76 19.10 5.81
N SER A 304 3.47 20.23 5.93
CA SER A 304 2.85 21.50 6.34
C SER A 304 1.81 21.98 5.32
N SER A 305 2.11 21.82 4.03
CA SER A 305 1.19 22.16 2.93
C SER A 305 -0.08 21.30 2.92
N LEU A 306 -0.01 20.04 3.39
CA LEU A 306 -1.18 19.16 3.49
C LEU A 306 -2.07 19.46 4.70
N LEU A 307 -1.47 19.86 5.82
CA LEU A 307 -2.20 20.20 7.04
C LEU A 307 -2.96 21.54 6.88
N ILE A 308 -2.37 22.52 6.19
CA ILE A 308 -3.06 23.79 5.88
C ILE A 308 -4.27 23.57 4.95
N GLN A 309 -4.22 22.56 4.07
CA GLN A 309 -5.37 22.21 3.22
C GLN A 309 -6.56 21.61 3.99
N HIS A 310 -6.35 21.20 5.25
CA HIS A 310 -7.42 20.78 6.15
C HIS A 310 -8.00 21.96 6.96
N ASP A 311 -7.47 23.19 6.83
CA ASP A 311 -8.17 24.35 7.34
C ASP A 311 -9.39 24.61 6.44
N ASP A 312 -10.55 24.27 7.00
CA ASP A 312 -11.86 24.09 6.36
C ASP A 312 -12.33 25.25 5.47
N GLU A 313 -11.77 26.46 5.59
CA GLU A 313 -12.20 27.67 4.88
C GLU A 313 -12.22 27.51 3.34
N SER A 314 -11.19 26.89 2.75
CA SER A 314 -11.11 26.76 1.29
C SER A 314 -12.06 25.70 0.74
N ALA A 315 -12.22 24.59 1.47
CA ALA A 315 -13.13 23.50 1.10
C ALA A 315 -14.59 23.90 1.32
N LEU A 316 -14.89 24.62 2.40
CA LEU A 316 -16.19 25.21 2.67
C LEU A 316 -16.54 26.26 1.62
N HIS A 317 -15.61 27.14 1.24
CA HIS A 317 -15.85 28.14 0.19
C HIS A 317 -16.15 27.51 -1.18
N LEU A 318 -15.44 26.43 -1.55
CA LEU A 318 -15.73 25.68 -2.77
C LEU A 318 -17.06 24.91 -2.68
N ALA A 319 -17.40 24.39 -1.50
CA ALA A 319 -18.68 23.72 -1.26
C ALA A 319 -19.86 24.71 -1.33
N ASP A 320 -19.70 25.92 -0.77
CA ASP A 320 -20.68 27.00 -0.87
C ASP A 320 -20.84 27.47 -2.31
N GLN A 321 -19.75 27.67 -3.06
CA GLN A 321 -19.84 27.99 -4.49
C GLN A 321 -20.56 26.89 -5.28
N ALA A 322 -20.25 25.62 -5.03
CA ALA A 322 -20.93 24.49 -5.67
C ALA A 322 -22.42 24.42 -5.27
N ALA A 323 -22.75 24.70 -4.01
CA ALA A 323 -24.11 24.77 -3.51
C ALA A 323 -24.89 25.93 -4.14
N HIS A 324 -24.29 27.12 -4.28
CA HIS A 324 -24.87 28.27 -4.96
C HIS A 324 -25.20 27.96 -6.43
N ILE A 325 -24.29 27.29 -7.14
CA ILE A 325 -24.51 26.85 -8.53
C ILE A 325 -25.66 25.84 -8.62
N LEU A 326 -25.69 24.84 -7.72
CA LEU A 326 -26.73 23.80 -7.70
C LEU A 326 -28.11 24.32 -7.26
N GLN A 327 -28.14 25.36 -6.41
CA GLN A 327 -29.36 26.05 -5.98
C GLN A 327 -29.88 27.04 -7.03
N GLY A 328 -29.21 27.17 -8.19
CA GLY A 328 -29.64 28.03 -9.28
C GLY A 328 -29.40 29.52 -9.04
N GLN A 329 -28.57 29.87 -8.05
CA GLN A 329 -28.16 31.25 -7.81
C GLN A 329 -26.98 31.57 -8.73
N ASN A 330 -27.31 31.81 -9.99
CA ASN A 330 -26.35 32.22 -11.00
C ASN A 330 -26.09 33.73 -10.81
N GLU A 331 -25.02 34.11 -10.11
CA GLU A 331 -24.48 35.45 -10.31
C GLU A 331 -23.92 35.48 -11.73
N GLN A 332 -24.59 36.25 -12.58
CA GLN A 332 -24.14 36.58 -13.92
C GLN A 332 -22.81 37.32 -13.82
N GLN A 333 -21.70 36.57 -13.80
CA GLN A 333 -20.44 37.11 -14.25
C GLN A 333 -20.49 37.15 -15.77
N ASP A 334 -20.64 38.38 -16.27
CA ASP A 334 -20.58 38.73 -17.68
C ASP A 334 -19.45 37.98 -18.38
N ILE A 335 -19.84 37.07 -19.27
CA ILE A 335 -18.96 36.51 -20.28
C ILE A 335 -18.78 37.62 -21.31
N ALA A 336 -17.88 38.56 -21.02
CA ALA A 336 -17.38 39.49 -22.03
C ALA A 336 -16.62 38.66 -23.07
N SER A 337 -17.27 38.51 -24.22
CA SER A 337 -16.76 37.89 -25.44
C SER A 337 -15.37 38.42 -25.83
N VAL A 338 -14.33 37.63 -25.64
CA VAL A 338 -13.06 37.84 -26.33
C VAL A 338 -13.14 37.13 -27.67
N GLN A 339 -13.55 37.89 -28.69
CA GLN A 339 -13.40 37.53 -30.09
C GLN A 339 -11.92 37.40 -30.42
N LEU A 340 -11.52 36.21 -30.88
CA LEU A 340 -10.23 35.95 -31.51
C LEU A 340 -10.20 36.63 -32.89
N HIS A 341 -9.43 37.71 -33.03
CA HIS A 341 -8.96 38.19 -34.32
C HIS A 341 -7.47 37.83 -34.51
N PRO A 342 -7.10 37.23 -35.66
CA PRO A 342 -5.73 36.83 -35.94
C PRO A 342 -4.92 37.96 -36.59
N ASN A 343 -3.61 37.94 -36.29
CA ASN A 343 -2.51 38.66 -36.95
C ASN A 343 -2.35 40.17 -36.65
N GLU A 344 -1.37 40.48 -35.79
CA GLU A 344 -0.37 41.53 -36.01
C GLU A 344 0.75 41.37 -34.95
N ALA A 345 1.98 41.10 -35.41
CA ALA A 345 3.19 41.38 -34.62
C ALA A 345 3.56 42.84 -34.85
N PRO A 346 4.02 43.57 -33.81
CA PRO A 346 5.46 43.86 -33.78
C PRO A 346 6.09 44.02 -32.37
N ASP A 347 7.39 43.72 -32.36
CA ASP A 347 8.50 44.22 -31.53
C ASP A 347 8.24 44.85 -30.15
N VAL A 348 8.92 44.29 -29.13
CA VAL A 348 9.41 45.06 -27.98
C VAL A 348 10.88 44.67 -27.67
N PRO A 349 11.79 45.64 -27.41
CA PRO A 349 13.25 45.44 -27.44
C PRO A 349 13.85 44.83 -26.17
N LEU A 350 15.07 44.32 -26.35
CA LEU A 350 16.01 43.90 -25.31
C LEU A 350 16.25 44.98 -24.24
N GLU A 351 16.22 44.59 -22.95
CA GLU A 351 17.10 45.14 -21.90
C GLU A 351 17.11 44.26 -20.62
N GLN A 352 18.27 43.66 -20.34
CA GLN A 352 18.83 43.36 -19.01
C GLN A 352 20.08 44.29 -18.87
N PRO A 353 20.73 44.54 -17.71
CA PRO A 353 20.76 43.77 -16.45
C PRO A 353 20.88 44.58 -15.12
N ALA A 354 20.85 43.90 -13.96
CA ALA A 354 21.65 44.14 -12.72
C ALA A 354 21.05 43.27 -11.59
N GLN A 355 21.70 42.25 -11.02
CA GLN A 355 22.88 42.21 -10.12
C GLN A 355 22.83 43.17 -8.92
N SER A 356 22.64 42.60 -7.72
CA SER A 356 23.35 43.03 -6.52
C SER A 356 23.40 41.89 -5.47
N GLU A 357 24.64 41.51 -5.18
CA GLU A 357 25.07 40.69 -4.05
C GLU A 357 25.05 41.53 -2.76
N ALA A 358 24.80 40.91 -1.62
CA ALA A 358 25.40 41.33 -0.35
C ALA A 358 25.46 40.15 0.64
N SER A 359 26.69 39.77 0.97
CA SER A 359 27.11 38.85 2.02
C SER A 359 27.38 39.62 3.33
N MET A 360 27.29 38.94 4.49
CA MET A 360 28.17 39.02 5.69
C MET A 360 27.41 38.49 6.94
N GLN A 361 27.83 37.36 7.55
CA GLN A 361 28.71 37.24 8.75
C GLN A 361 28.08 37.74 10.06
N GLN A 362 28.15 37.12 11.24
CA GLN A 362 28.88 35.99 11.83
C GLN A 362 28.41 35.91 13.32
N LYS A 363 28.30 34.72 13.95
CA LYS A 363 28.96 34.45 15.26
C LYS A 363 28.71 33.03 15.80
N ALA A 364 29.80 32.46 16.30
CA ALA A 364 29.90 31.20 17.03
C ALA A 364 29.93 31.43 18.55
N ALA A 365 29.50 30.42 19.30
CA ALA A 365 29.99 30.02 20.63
C ALA A 365 29.48 28.57 20.86
N SER A 366 30.33 27.54 20.81
CA SER A 366 31.24 27.05 21.86
C SER A 366 30.54 26.20 22.94
N ASP A 367 30.99 24.95 22.98
CA ASP A 367 31.22 24.09 24.16
C ASP A 367 30.04 23.41 24.85
N SER A 368 29.98 22.07 24.78
CA SER A 368 30.46 21.17 25.86
C SER A 368 29.87 19.76 25.75
N THR A 369 30.76 18.77 25.67
CA THR A 369 30.48 17.37 26.02
C THR A 369 30.55 17.24 27.54
N PRO A 370 29.69 16.43 28.19
CA PRO A 370 30.29 15.39 29.03
C PRO A 370 29.54 14.04 29.01
N LEU A 371 30.34 12.99 28.79
CA LEU A 371 30.49 11.79 29.62
C LEU A 371 29.23 11.17 30.28
N THR A 372 28.95 9.94 29.85
CA THR A 372 28.25 8.89 30.61
C THR A 372 28.83 8.67 32.01
N PRO A 373 27.95 8.39 33.00
CA PRO A 373 28.21 7.33 33.97
C PRO A 373 27.13 6.24 33.96
N HIS A 374 27.58 5.06 34.37
CA HIS A 374 26.87 3.79 34.50
C HIS A 374 25.52 3.82 35.22
N GLN A 375 24.57 3.11 34.61
CA GLN A 375 23.73 2.04 35.19
C GLN A 375 23.89 1.82 36.71
N GLN A 376 23.02 2.44 37.50
CA GLN A 376 22.42 1.93 38.75
C GLN A 376 21.61 3.06 39.44
N ALA A 377 20.53 3.54 38.82
CA ALA A 377 19.63 4.53 39.45
C ALA A 377 18.19 4.61 38.88
N ASN A 378 17.73 3.65 38.06
CA ASN A 378 16.49 3.83 37.28
C ASN A 378 15.20 3.30 37.90
N ASN A 379 15.20 2.74 39.12
CA ASN A 379 13.95 2.22 39.69
C ASN A 379 13.22 3.23 40.60
N CYS A 380 13.88 4.27 41.13
CA CYS A 380 13.21 5.19 42.07
C CYS A 380 12.35 6.26 41.39
N GLY A 381 12.72 6.73 40.20
CA GLY A 381 11.97 7.79 39.49
C GLY A 381 10.72 7.29 38.74
N GLU A 382 10.61 5.98 38.47
CA GLU A 382 9.45 5.41 37.79
C GLU A 382 8.25 5.27 38.73
N ASP A 383 8.50 4.93 39.99
CA ASP A 383 7.46 4.79 41.01
C ASP A 383 6.88 6.16 41.44
N GLU A 384 7.72 7.20 41.53
CA GLU A 384 7.25 8.58 41.79
C GLU A 384 6.37 9.10 40.65
N ALA A 385 6.78 8.92 39.39
CA ALA A 385 6.02 9.38 38.24
C ALA A 385 4.64 8.67 38.11
N ILE A 386 4.57 7.39 38.49
CA ILE A 386 3.30 6.66 38.51
C ILE A 386 2.43 7.14 39.69
N SER A 387 3.02 7.40 40.86
CA SER A 387 2.29 7.97 42.01
C SER A 387 1.66 9.32 41.67
N THR A 388 2.42 10.22 41.02
CA THR A 388 1.92 11.56 40.64
C THR A 388 0.71 11.48 39.71
N LEU A 389 0.66 10.50 38.80
CA LEU A 389 -0.50 10.30 37.91
C LEU A 389 -1.73 9.83 38.67
N PHE A 390 -1.56 9.01 39.70
CA PHE A 390 -2.65 8.59 40.57
C PHE A 390 -3.16 9.71 41.47
N ASP A 391 -2.25 10.52 42.01
CA ASP A 391 -2.62 11.68 42.83
C ASP A 391 -3.40 12.70 42.01
N LEU A 392 -3.03 12.88 40.73
CA LEU A 392 -3.73 13.75 39.79
C LEU A 392 -5.12 13.20 39.41
N ALA A 393 -5.23 11.89 39.17
CA ALA A 393 -6.53 11.25 38.91
C ALA A 393 -7.46 11.29 40.13
N ALA A 394 -6.89 11.15 41.34
CA ALA A 394 -7.62 11.29 42.60
C ALA A 394 -8.12 12.73 42.81
N ALA A 395 -7.33 13.73 42.40
CA ALA A 395 -7.75 15.13 42.42
C ALA A 395 -8.96 15.41 41.50
N TYR A 396 -9.16 14.60 40.45
CA TYR A 396 -10.35 14.65 39.60
C TYR A 396 -11.52 13.80 40.10
N GLY A 397 -11.40 13.16 41.28
CA GLY A 397 -12.47 12.36 41.88
C GLY A 397 -12.52 10.89 41.41
N VAL A 398 -11.49 10.40 40.72
CA VAL A 398 -11.40 9.02 40.25
C VAL A 398 -10.55 8.20 41.22
N ASP A 399 -11.15 7.16 41.79
CA ASP A 399 -10.44 6.24 42.68
C ASP A 399 -9.35 5.43 41.95
N ARG A 400 -8.30 5.05 42.68
CA ARG A 400 -7.09 4.39 42.15
C ARG A 400 -7.42 3.13 41.36
N GLU A 401 -8.33 2.30 41.87
CA GLU A 401 -8.73 1.04 41.22
C GLU A 401 -9.51 1.29 39.92
N ARG A 402 -10.34 2.34 39.89
CA ARG A 402 -11.14 2.71 38.70
C ARG A 402 -10.26 3.31 37.61
N PHE A 403 -9.31 4.15 38.00
CA PHE A 403 -8.34 4.72 37.09
C PHE A 403 -7.44 3.65 36.48
N ASP A 404 -7.04 2.65 37.27
CA ASP A 404 -6.24 1.52 36.80
C ASP A 404 -6.95 0.68 35.74
N LEU A 405 -8.20 0.29 36.01
CA LEU A 405 -9.03 -0.44 35.06
C LEU A 405 -9.29 0.36 33.78
N PHE A 406 -9.47 1.68 33.91
CA PHE A 406 -9.65 2.57 32.78
C PHE A 406 -8.36 2.68 31.93
N ALA A 407 -7.22 2.91 32.56
CA ALA A 407 -5.94 3.11 31.88
C ALA A 407 -5.47 1.83 31.17
N ASP A 408 -5.65 0.67 31.82
CA ASP A 408 -5.34 -0.63 31.21
C ASP A 408 -6.25 -0.93 30.00
N ARG A 409 -7.50 -0.44 30.00
CA ARG A 409 -8.43 -0.62 28.87
C ARG A 409 -8.22 0.39 27.74
N GLN A 410 -7.77 1.59 28.07
CA GLN A 410 -7.59 2.66 27.09
C GLN A 410 -6.22 2.56 26.39
N TRP A 411 -5.17 2.18 27.12
CA TRP A 411 -3.79 2.16 26.61
C TRP A 411 -3.07 0.81 26.77
N GLY A 412 -3.69 -0.19 27.41
CA GLY A 412 -3.10 -1.51 27.65
C GLY A 412 -2.17 -1.51 28.87
N SER A 413 -2.05 -2.64 29.57
CA SER A 413 -1.26 -2.77 30.83
C SER A 413 0.23 -2.41 30.73
N GLY A 414 0.75 -2.21 29.52
CA GLY A 414 2.10 -1.74 29.25
C GLY A 414 2.32 -0.23 29.48
N TRP A 415 1.27 0.57 29.72
CA TRP A 415 1.37 2.03 29.86
C TRP A 415 2.26 2.46 31.02
N ARG A 416 2.31 1.67 32.11
CA ARG A 416 3.14 1.93 33.30
C ARG A 416 4.63 1.77 33.03
N ARG A 417 4.99 0.79 32.20
CA ARG A 417 6.37 0.39 31.91
C ARG A 417 7.02 1.25 30.83
N ASN A 418 6.23 1.98 30.05
CA ASN A 418 6.70 2.78 28.94
C ASN A 418 6.62 4.27 29.27
N ALA A 419 7.73 5.00 29.20
CA ALA A 419 7.77 6.45 29.40
C ALA A 419 6.82 7.22 28.46
N ASN A 420 6.70 6.78 27.20
CA ASN A 420 5.75 7.35 26.24
C ASN A 420 4.29 7.01 26.59
N GLY A 421 4.06 5.88 27.27
CA GLY A 421 2.74 5.51 27.79
C GLY A 421 2.33 6.44 28.94
N ARG A 422 3.23 6.70 29.88
CA ARG A 422 3.02 7.62 30.99
C ARG A 422 2.77 9.07 30.51
N GLN A 423 3.51 9.55 29.52
CA GLN A 423 3.28 10.87 28.92
C GLN A 423 1.90 10.99 28.26
N ARG A 424 1.40 9.93 27.62
CA ARG A 424 0.04 9.94 27.03
C ARG A 424 -1.05 10.02 28.09
N VAL A 425 -0.86 9.33 29.22
CA VAL A 425 -1.79 9.39 30.36
C VAL A 425 -1.75 10.78 31.00
N LEU A 426 -0.56 11.38 31.16
CA LEU A 426 -0.41 12.74 31.68
C LEU A 426 -1.09 13.77 30.77
N ALA A 427 -0.81 13.73 29.46
CA ALA A 427 -1.41 14.65 28.49
C ALA A 427 -2.95 14.53 28.44
N GLU A 428 -3.48 13.33 28.66
CA GLU A 428 -4.92 13.12 28.76
C GLU A 428 -5.48 13.72 30.06
N LEU A 429 -4.81 13.56 31.20
CA LEU A 429 -5.24 14.18 32.46
C LEU A 429 -5.16 15.71 32.40
N GLU A 430 -4.08 16.27 31.85
CA GLU A 430 -3.91 17.72 31.67
C GLU A 430 -5.00 18.31 30.77
N ARG A 431 -5.47 17.57 29.76
CA ARG A 431 -6.57 18.01 28.89
C ARG A 431 -7.89 18.23 29.64
N TYR A 432 -8.09 17.53 30.76
CA TYR A 432 -9.29 17.66 31.61
C TYR A 432 -9.00 18.44 32.90
N GLN A 433 -7.89 19.18 32.97
CA GLN A 433 -7.54 20.00 34.15
C GLN A 433 -8.61 21.02 34.53
N ASN A 434 -9.37 21.52 33.54
CA ASN A 434 -10.46 22.49 33.74
C ASN A 434 -11.86 21.85 33.74
N ASP A 435 -11.96 20.52 33.61
CA ASP A 435 -13.23 19.76 33.59
C ASP A 435 -13.07 18.39 34.28
N PRO A 436 -12.93 18.39 35.62
CA PRO A 436 -12.77 17.15 36.39
C PRO A 436 -14.05 16.30 36.38
N GLU A 437 -15.22 16.91 36.29
CA GLU A 437 -16.51 16.20 36.22
C GLU A 437 -16.65 15.44 34.89
N GLY A 438 -16.28 16.06 33.77
CA GLY A 438 -16.27 15.42 32.45
C GLY A 438 -15.27 14.27 32.35
N PHE A 439 -14.12 14.35 33.06
CA PHE A 439 -13.18 13.24 33.14
C PHE A 439 -13.77 12.06 33.93
N CYS A 440 -14.38 12.32 35.08
CA CYS A 440 -15.09 11.32 35.87
C CYS A 440 -16.21 10.63 35.07
N GLU A 441 -17.02 11.41 34.35
CA GLU A 441 -18.11 10.87 33.52
C GLU A 441 -17.56 10.00 32.39
N LYS A 442 -16.46 10.41 31.75
CA LYS A 442 -15.77 9.62 30.72
C LYS A 442 -15.24 8.29 31.25
N VAL A 443 -14.59 8.29 32.42
CA VAL A 443 -14.11 7.06 33.08
C VAL A 443 -15.28 6.13 33.37
N ASN A 444 -16.37 6.67 33.95
CA ASN A 444 -17.57 5.89 34.26
C ASN A 444 -18.27 5.35 33.01
N ALA A 445 -18.38 6.13 31.94
CA ALA A 445 -18.97 5.70 30.67
C ALA A 445 -18.15 4.56 30.04
N ARG A 446 -16.82 4.66 30.11
CA ARG A 446 -15.91 3.63 29.57
C ARG A 446 -15.92 2.35 30.38
N LEU A 447 -16.05 2.44 31.70
CA LEU A 447 -16.22 1.28 32.58
C LEU A 447 -17.60 0.64 32.42
N ARG A 448 -18.68 1.41 32.27
CA ARG A 448 -20.04 0.88 32.02
C ARG A 448 -20.18 0.17 30.67
N ALA A 449 -19.48 0.64 29.64
CA ALA A 449 -19.50 0.02 28.31
C ALA A 449 -18.95 -1.42 28.30
N SER A 450 -18.20 -1.85 29.31
CA SER A 450 -17.73 -3.24 29.43
C SER A 450 -18.68 -4.17 30.19
N ASP A 451 -19.56 -3.62 31.02
CA ASP A 451 -20.39 -4.38 31.95
C ASP A 451 -21.73 -4.78 31.34
N THR A 452 -21.93 -4.54 30.04
CA THR A 452 -23.09 -5.02 29.31
C THR A 452 -22.79 -6.41 28.74
N PRO A 453 -23.27 -7.51 29.35
CA PRO A 453 -23.16 -8.81 28.72
C PRO A 453 -24.03 -8.84 27.45
N SER A 454 -23.41 -9.22 26.33
CA SER A 454 -24.08 -9.54 25.08
C SER A 454 -25.15 -10.61 25.32
N SER A 455 -26.43 -10.20 25.34
CA SER A 455 -27.58 -11.09 25.49
C SER A 455 -27.88 -11.81 24.17
N ARG A 456 -27.12 -12.87 23.89
CA ARG A 456 -27.63 -14.01 23.10
C ARG A 456 -27.79 -15.21 24.02
N GLN A 457 -28.91 -15.26 24.73
CA GLN A 457 -29.34 -16.46 25.43
C GLN A 457 -29.71 -17.54 24.40
N ARG A 458 -29.02 -18.67 24.49
CA ARG A 458 -29.32 -19.93 23.81
C ARG A 458 -30.58 -20.52 24.47
N ALA A 459 -31.64 -20.73 23.72
CA ALA A 459 -32.85 -21.38 24.21
C ALA A 459 -32.57 -22.84 24.62
N PRO A 460 -33.16 -23.36 25.71
CA PRO A 460 -33.06 -24.77 26.08
C PRO A 460 -34.01 -25.62 25.23
N THR A 461 -33.49 -26.69 24.64
CA THR A 461 -34.21 -27.73 23.92
C THR A 461 -35.03 -28.58 24.91
N ALA A 462 -36.34 -28.67 24.70
CA ALA A 462 -37.23 -29.59 25.41
C ALA A 462 -37.02 -31.05 24.93
N PRO A 463 -37.07 -32.06 25.81
CA PRO A 463 -37.05 -33.46 25.39
C PRO A 463 -38.43 -33.93 24.90
N ALA A 464 -38.41 -34.75 23.86
CA ALA A 464 -39.55 -35.37 23.24
C ALA A 464 -40.25 -36.37 24.19
N LYS A 465 -41.58 -36.40 24.13
CA LYS A 465 -42.40 -37.50 24.65
C LYS A 465 -42.13 -38.78 23.85
N GLY A 466 -41.91 -39.88 24.56
CA GLY A 466 -41.86 -41.23 24.01
C GLY A 466 -41.65 -42.26 25.13
N GLU A 467 -42.73 -43.00 25.39
CA GLU A 467 -42.94 -44.12 26.34
C GLU A 467 -43.19 -43.80 27.82
#